data_AF-A0A952FXE3-F1
#
_entry.id   AF-A0A952FXE3-F1
#
_cell.length_a   1.000
_cell.length_b   1.000
_cell.length_c   1.000
_cell.angle_alpha   90.00
_cell.angle_beta   90.00
_cell.angle_gamma   90.00
#
_symmetry.space_group_name_H-M   'P 1'
#
loop_
_entity.id
_entity.type
_entity.pdbx_description
1 polymer ?
#
loop_
_entity_poly.entity_id
_entity_poly.type
_entity_poly.pdbx_seq_one_letter_code
_entity_poly.pdbx_strand_id
1 'polypeptide(L)'
;MTRVTVEEALQKARMTINLPATCIMLGCLGQALIVVPSGSAPLPVLYASGVLGILGWPLSWLYRSVQTPRWKLWAYSGAGNAREMKAAAIAAKVIAPDGSLFERTEICSPDVRAEIRRLEGRS
;
A
#
# COMPACT_ATOMS: atom_id res chain seq x y z
N MET A 1 -11.10 22.76 10.99
CA MET A 1 -10.07 21.74 10.70
C MET A 1 -10.57 20.43 11.27
N THR A 2 -10.96 19.47 10.43
CA THR A 2 -11.42 18.15 10.89
C THR A 2 -10.22 17.42 11.47
N ARG A 3 -10.21 17.21 12.79
CA ARG A 3 -9.11 16.54 13.49
C ARG A 3 -9.22 15.05 13.19
N VAL A 4 -8.36 14.53 12.32
CA VAL A 4 -8.33 13.11 11.98
C VAL A 4 -7.82 12.35 13.21
N THR A 5 -8.59 11.37 13.70
CA THR A 5 -8.17 10.53 14.82
C THR A 5 -7.24 9.42 14.34
N VAL A 6 -6.46 8.85 15.26
CA VAL A 6 -5.54 7.75 14.96
C VAL A 6 -6.33 6.55 14.43
N GLU A 7 -7.44 6.20 15.08
CA GLU A 7 -8.29 5.08 14.69
C GLU A 7 -8.86 5.25 13.29
N GLU A 8 -9.35 6.47 12.96
CA GLU A 8 -9.89 6.79 11.64
C GLU A 8 -8.80 6.68 10.57
N ALA A 9 -7.61 7.23 10.84
CA ALA A 9 -6.49 7.14 9.91
C ALA A 9 -6.07 5.70 9.66
N LEU A 10 -5.96 4.88 10.72
CA LEU A 10 -5.62 3.46 10.64
C LEU A 10 -6.68 2.65 9.88
N GLN A 11 -7.97 2.90 10.15
CA GLN A 11 -9.06 2.25 9.45
C GLN A 11 -9.04 2.59 7.96
N LYS A 12 -8.88 3.88 7.63
CA LYS A 12 -8.78 4.33 6.24
C LYS A 12 -7.58 3.72 5.54
N ALA A 13 -6.43 3.62 6.21
CA ALA A 13 -5.25 2.99 5.64
C ALA A 13 -5.47 1.51 5.34
N ARG A 14 -6.10 0.78 6.27
CA ARG A 14 -6.45 -0.63 6.05
C ARG A 14 -7.38 -0.80 4.84
N MET A 15 -8.38 0.07 4.68
CA MET A 15 -9.34 -0.02 3.58
C MET A 15 -8.78 0.46 2.23
N THR A 16 -7.83 1.39 2.23
CA THR A 16 -7.32 2.02 0.98
C THR A 16 -5.97 1.48 0.52
N ILE A 17 -5.13 0.99 1.45
CA ILE A 17 -3.79 0.46 1.15
C ILE A 17 -3.79 -1.06 1.25
N ASN A 18 -4.09 -1.61 2.44
CA ASN A 18 -3.89 -3.04 2.69
C ASN A 18 -4.91 -3.90 1.97
N LEU A 19 -6.20 -3.60 2.11
CA LEU A 19 -7.27 -4.40 1.53
C LEU A 19 -7.14 -4.50 0.00
N PRO A 20 -6.98 -3.40 -0.77
CA PRO A 20 -6.84 -3.50 -2.22
C PRO A 20 -5.54 -4.21 -2.63
N ALA A 21 -4.43 -3.96 -1.93
CA ALA A 21 -3.17 -4.66 -2.19
C ALA A 21 -3.28 -6.17 -1.96
N THR A 22 -3.95 -6.58 -0.87
CA THR A 22 -4.24 -7.99 -0.59
C THR A 22 -5.16 -8.59 -1.64
N CYS A 23 -6.20 -7.87 -2.07
CA CYS A 23 -7.08 -8.30 -3.15
C CYS A 23 -6.35 -8.48 -4.49
N ILE A 24 -5.42 -7.58 -4.84
CA ILE A 24 -4.58 -7.73 -6.04
C ILE A 24 -3.74 -9.00 -5.94
N MET A 25 -3.04 -9.18 -4.82
CA MET A 25 -2.17 -10.33 -4.62
C MET A 25 -2.94 -11.65 -4.65
N LEU A 26 -3.98 -11.78 -3.83
CA LEU A 26 -4.79 -12.99 -3.73
C LEU A 26 -5.65 -13.23 -4.96
N GLY A 27 -6.12 -12.17 -5.63
CA GLY A 27 -6.87 -12.27 -6.87
C GLY A 27 -6.01 -12.82 -8.00
N CYS A 28 -4.83 -12.24 -8.22
CA CYS A 28 -3.89 -12.69 -9.25
C CYS A 28 -3.38 -14.11 -8.99
N LEU A 29 -3.00 -14.43 -7.74
CA LEU A 29 -2.54 -15.77 -7.38
C LEU A 29 -3.68 -16.80 -7.39
N GLY A 30 -4.81 -16.46 -6.78
CA GLY A 30 -5.97 -17.34 -6.64
C GLY A 30 -6.55 -17.75 -7.99
N GLN A 31 -6.68 -16.82 -8.95
CA GLN A 31 -7.12 -17.18 -10.30
C GLN A 31 -6.14 -18.13 -10.99
N ALA A 32 -4.83 -17.94 -10.80
CA ALA A 32 -3.81 -18.80 -11.42
C ALA A 32 -3.88 -20.24 -10.87
N LEU A 33 -4.09 -20.37 -9.55
CA LEU A 33 -4.26 -21.67 -8.90
C LEU A 33 -5.55 -22.41 -9.30
N ILE A 34 -6.53 -21.72 -9.88
CA ILE A 34 -7.77 -22.34 -10.38
C ILE A 34 -7.65 -22.63 -11.88
N VAL A 35 -7.28 -21.64 -12.68
CA VAL A 35 -7.31 -21.70 -14.15
C VAL A 35 -6.21 -22.63 -14.68
N VAL A 36 -4.98 -22.51 -14.19
CA VAL A 36 -3.83 -23.28 -14.69
C VAL A 36 -4.03 -24.80 -14.55
N PRO A 37 -4.38 -25.35 -13.36
CA PRO A 37 -4.59 -26.79 -13.22
C PRO A 37 -5.91 -27.30 -13.80
N SER A 38 -6.89 -26.43 -14.09
CA SER A 38 -8.18 -26.86 -14.64
C SER A 38 -8.08 -27.49 -16.03
N GLY A 39 -7.04 -27.15 -16.80
CA GLY A 39 -6.87 -27.59 -18.20
C GLY A 39 -8.01 -27.16 -19.14
N SER A 40 -8.94 -26.32 -18.67
CA SER A 40 -10.18 -25.97 -19.36
C SER A 40 -10.06 -24.83 -20.37
N ALA A 41 -8.90 -24.16 -20.39
CA ALA A 41 -8.65 -22.99 -21.22
C ALA A 41 -7.54 -23.25 -22.26
N PRO A 42 -7.54 -22.51 -23.39
CA PRO A 42 -6.47 -22.58 -24.39
C PRO A 42 -5.09 -22.27 -23.80
N LEU A 43 -4.04 -22.88 -24.34
CA LEU A 43 -2.65 -22.69 -23.87
C LEU A 43 -2.24 -21.21 -23.66
N PRO A 44 -2.54 -20.26 -24.57
CA PRO A 44 -2.21 -18.85 -24.36
C PRO A 44 -2.84 -18.25 -23.08
N VAL A 45 -4.06 -18.68 -22.75
CA VAL A 45 -4.78 -18.23 -21.55
C VAL A 45 -4.13 -18.81 -20.29
N LEU A 46 -3.73 -20.08 -20.32
CA LEU A 46 -3.04 -20.71 -19.19
C LEU A 46 -1.69 -20.03 -18.91
N TYR A 47 -0.90 -19.73 -19.96
CA TYR A 47 0.34 -18.98 -19.82
C TYR A 47 0.12 -17.58 -19.27
N ALA A 48 -0.84 -16.84 -19.82
CA ALA A 48 -1.18 -15.49 -19.34
C ALA A 48 -1.63 -15.51 -17.87
N SER A 49 -2.46 -16.48 -17.48
CA SER A 49 -2.92 -16.67 -16.12
C SER A 49 -1.77 -16.98 -15.16
N GLY A 50 -0.85 -17.86 -15.55
CA GLY A 50 0.34 -18.19 -14.76
C GLY A 50 1.27 -16.99 -14.57
N VAL A 51 1.55 -16.23 -15.64
CA VAL A 51 2.34 -14.98 -15.57
C VAL A 51 1.67 -13.97 -14.65
N LEU A 52 0.35 -13.76 -14.79
CA LEU A 52 -0.38 -12.85 -13.92
C LEU A 52 -0.33 -13.28 -12.44
N GLY A 53 -0.38 -14.57 -12.16
CA GLY A 53 -0.20 -15.13 -10.82
C GLY A 53 1.15 -14.76 -10.20
N ILE A 54 2.24 -14.89 -10.96
CA ILE A 54 3.59 -14.50 -10.52
C ILE A 54 3.67 -12.97 -10.33
N LEU A 55 3.04 -12.20 -11.21
CA LEU A 55 3.03 -10.73 -11.15
C LEU A 55 2.10 -10.16 -10.07
N GLY A 56 1.29 -10.98 -9.40
CA GLY A 56 0.39 -10.52 -8.34
C GLY A 56 1.12 -9.83 -7.18
N TRP A 57 2.27 -10.37 -6.76
CA TRP A 57 3.11 -9.78 -5.72
C TRP A 57 3.67 -8.40 -6.11
N PRO A 58 4.39 -8.22 -7.24
CA PRO A 58 4.92 -6.92 -7.63
C PRO A 58 3.81 -5.89 -7.93
N LEU A 59 2.66 -6.31 -8.46
CA LEU A 59 1.51 -5.39 -8.66
C LEU A 59 0.92 -4.91 -7.33
N SER A 60 0.77 -5.82 -6.36
CA SER A 60 0.34 -5.47 -5.00
C SER A 60 1.31 -4.49 -4.33
N TRP A 61 2.62 -4.75 -4.47
CA TRP A 61 3.66 -3.85 -3.98
C TRP A 61 3.57 -2.48 -4.63
N LEU A 62 3.50 -2.42 -5.97
CA LEU A 62 3.44 -1.18 -6.73
C LEU A 62 2.25 -0.31 -6.31
N TYR A 63 1.09 -0.93 -6.11
CA TYR A 63 -0.09 -0.24 -5.59
C TYR A 63 0.18 0.40 -4.22
N ARG A 64 0.76 -0.37 -3.27
CA ARG A 64 1.12 0.15 -1.94
C ARG A 64 2.13 1.28 -2.01
N SER A 65 3.12 1.18 -2.89
CA SER A 65 4.15 2.20 -3.10
C SER A 65 3.58 3.56 -3.51
N VAL A 66 2.48 3.59 -4.27
CA VAL A 66 1.82 4.84 -4.68
C VAL A 66 0.80 5.31 -3.65
N GLN A 67 0.06 4.38 -3.04
CA GLN A 67 -1.05 4.75 -2.16
C GLN A 67 -0.59 5.17 -0.75
N THR A 68 0.56 4.65 -0.29
CA THR A 68 1.12 4.98 1.04
C THR A 68 1.46 6.46 1.19
N PRO A 69 2.19 7.12 0.26
CA PRO A 69 2.45 8.56 0.34
C PRO A 69 1.19 9.42 0.33
N ARG A 70 0.18 9.04 -0.47
CA ARG A 70 -1.10 9.78 -0.56
C ARG A 70 -1.85 9.72 0.77
N TRP A 71 -1.86 8.54 1.41
CA TRP A 71 -2.44 8.38 2.73
C TRP A 71 -1.65 9.16 3.79
N LYS A 72 -0.30 9.10 3.79
CA LYS A 72 0.55 9.86 4.72
C LYS A 72 0.26 11.36 4.65
N LEU A 73 0.21 11.92 3.44
CA LEU A 73 -0.10 13.34 3.25
C LEU A 73 -1.47 13.72 3.81
N TRP A 74 -2.50 12.93 3.53
CA TRP A 74 -3.85 13.16 4.07
C TRP A 74 -3.91 13.01 5.58
N ALA A 75 -3.32 11.95 6.14
CA ALA A 75 -3.38 11.65 7.57
C ALA A 75 -2.58 12.68 8.37
N TYR A 76 -1.38 13.05 7.92
CA TYR A 76 -0.51 13.96 8.65
C TYR A 76 -0.97 15.42 8.56
N SER A 77 -1.57 15.85 7.44
CA SER A 77 -2.13 17.19 7.32
C SER A 77 -3.40 17.39 8.19
N GLY A 78 -4.16 16.32 8.43
CA GLY A 78 -5.34 16.34 9.30
C GLY A 78 -5.07 15.99 10.76
N ALA A 79 -3.88 15.48 11.08
CA ALA A 79 -3.51 15.08 12.44
C ALA A 79 -3.08 16.28 13.27
N GLY A 80 -3.54 16.35 14.52
CA GLY A 80 -3.01 17.32 15.49
C GLY A 80 -1.55 17.03 15.90
N ASN A 81 -1.11 15.77 15.78
CA ASN A 81 0.26 15.33 16.04
C ASN A 81 0.67 14.23 15.05
N ALA A 82 1.41 14.59 14.00
CA ALA A 82 1.83 13.66 12.97
C ALA A 82 2.83 12.59 13.47
N ARG A 83 3.63 12.90 14.51
CA ARG A 83 4.60 11.95 15.07
C ARG A 83 3.91 10.80 15.79
N GLU A 84 2.90 11.12 16.59
CA GLU A 84 2.07 10.11 17.28
C GLU A 84 1.31 9.27 16.27
N MET A 85 0.69 9.91 15.25
CA MET A 85 0.01 9.23 14.15
C MET A 85 0.93 8.23 13.44
N LYS A 86 2.15 8.66 13.11
CA LYS A 86 3.17 7.82 12.49
C LYS A 86 3.56 6.63 13.36
N ALA A 87 3.83 6.86 14.64
CA ALA A 87 4.20 5.80 15.57
C ALA A 87 3.10 4.73 15.66
N ALA A 88 1.84 5.16 15.76
CA ALA A 88 0.68 4.27 15.75
C ALA A 88 0.54 3.50 14.42
N ALA A 89 0.77 4.16 13.28
CA ALA A 89 0.69 3.52 11.96
C ALA A 89 1.79 2.48 11.71
N ILE A 90 3.00 2.72 12.21
CA ILE A 90 4.10 1.73 12.19
C ILE A 90 3.75 0.55 13.11
N ALA A 91 3.29 0.82 14.33
CA ALA A 91 2.89 -0.21 15.29
C ALA A 91 1.76 -1.10 14.74
N ALA A 92 0.80 -0.51 14.04
CA ALA A 92 -0.29 -1.21 13.36
C ALA A 92 0.13 -1.90 12.04
N LYS A 93 1.41 -1.85 11.66
CA LYS A 93 1.98 -2.41 10.41
C LYS A 93 1.27 -1.93 9.14
N VAL A 94 0.71 -0.73 9.19
CA VAL A 94 0.04 -0.10 8.06
C VAL A 94 1.09 0.51 7.13
N ILE A 95 2.04 1.23 7.71
CA ILE A 95 3.20 1.79 7.02
C ILE A 95 4.47 1.09 7.46
N ALA A 96 5.48 1.13 6.60
CA ALA A 96 6.78 0.62 6.94
C ALA A 96 7.56 1.61 7.81
N PRO A 97 8.50 1.12 8.64
CA PRO A 97 9.37 1.98 9.43
C PRO A 97 10.31 2.78 8.54
N ASP A 98 10.83 3.88 9.09
CA ASP A 98 11.79 4.74 8.42
C ASP A 98 13.07 3.98 8.06
N GLY A 99 13.66 4.30 6.91
CA GLY A 99 14.85 3.67 6.36
C GLY A 99 14.60 2.29 5.73
N SER A 100 13.39 1.74 5.85
CA SER A 100 13.06 0.44 5.25
C SER A 100 13.01 0.49 3.72
N LEU A 101 13.23 -0.66 3.08
CA LEU A 101 13.09 -0.80 1.63
C LEU A 101 11.69 -0.40 1.13
N PHE A 102 10.67 -0.64 1.94
CA PHE A 102 9.29 -0.26 1.64
C PHE A 102 9.11 1.26 1.64
N GLU A 103 9.68 1.99 2.60
CA GLU A 103 9.66 3.46 2.56
C GLU A 103 10.44 3.99 1.34
N ARG A 104 11.60 3.39 1.03
CA ARG A 104 12.44 3.81 -0.11
C ARG A 104 11.76 3.61 -1.46
N THR A 105 10.91 2.60 -1.58
CA THR A 105 10.16 2.27 -2.80
C THR A 105 8.82 3.00 -2.90
N GLU A 106 8.54 3.95 -2.01
CA GLU A 106 7.40 4.86 -2.14
C GLU A 106 7.56 5.75 -3.37
N ILE A 107 6.52 5.80 -4.21
CA ILE A 107 6.50 6.56 -5.46
C ILE A 107 5.63 7.80 -5.22
N CYS A 108 6.29 8.94 -5.06
CA CYS A 108 5.67 10.26 -4.90
C CYS A 108 6.58 11.36 -5.45
N SER A 109 6.00 12.53 -5.77
CA SER A 109 6.81 13.67 -6.20
C SER A 109 7.74 14.14 -5.07
N PRO A 110 8.87 14.79 -5.41
CA PRO A 110 9.77 15.37 -4.42
C PRO A 110 9.06 16.32 -3.45
N ASP A 111 8.10 17.10 -3.95
CA ASP A 111 7.34 18.06 -3.14
C ASP A 111 6.46 17.37 -2.08
N VAL A 112 5.75 16.30 -2.47
CA VAL A 112 4.95 15.50 -1.53
C VAL A 112 5.84 14.87 -0.48
N ARG A 113 7.02 14.37 -0.87
CA ARG A 113 7.99 13.80 0.06
C ARG A 113 8.53 14.84 1.04
N ALA A 114 8.86 16.03 0.56
CA ALA A 114 9.31 17.14 1.39
C ALA A 114 8.23 17.56 2.39
N GLU A 115 6.97 17.65 1.94
CA GLU A 115 5.84 18.01 2.79
C GLU A 115 5.58 16.97 3.89
N ILE A 116 5.62 15.68 3.54
CA ILE A 116 5.51 14.60 4.53
C ILE A 116 6.62 14.70 5.57
N ARG A 117 7.87 14.96 5.17
CA ARG A 117 9.01 15.13 6.10
C ARG A 117 8.85 16.36 7.00
N ARG A 118 8.32 17.46 6.45
CA ARG A 118 8.01 18.68 7.21
C ARG A 118 6.97 18.41 8.29
N LEU A 119 5.89 17.71 7.94
CA LEU A 119 4.84 17.32 8.89
C LEU A 119 5.36 16.37 9.98
N GLU A 120 6.29 15.47 9.64
CA GLU A 120 6.97 14.60 10.62
C GLU A 120 7.98 15.35 11.51
N GLY A 121 8.35 16.58 11.15
CA GLY A 121 9.37 17.37 11.83
C GLY A 121 10.78 16.79 11.65
N ARG A 122 11.08 16.31 10.43
CA ARG A 122 12.39 15.78 10.00
C ARG A 122 13.08 16.71 8.97
N SER A 123 12.75 18.01 8.99
CA SER A 123 13.30 19.04 8.11
C SER A 123 14.81 19.21 8.29
#